data_AF-X1BUI4-F1
#
_entry.id   AF-X1BUI4-F1
#
_cell.length_a   1.000
_cell.length_b   1.000
_cell.length_c   1.000
_cell.angle_alpha   90.00
_cell.angle_beta   90.00
_cell.angle_gamma   90.00
#
_symmetry.space_group_name_H-M   'P 1'
#
loop_
_entity.id
_entity.type
_entity.pdbx_description
1 polymer ?
#
loop_
_entity_poly.entity_id
_entity_poly.type
_entity_poly.pdbx_seq_one_letter_code
_entity_poly.pdbx_strand_id
1 'polypeptide(L)'
;LGAMFPASGGDYVFLRESFGKRIAFLSGWISLLVGFSAPIAAIAIAFGNYVSGSLTAGLLPLVTPTVLAVIIIIIFTCVHAQDLIFGVRTHVFFTIGKIIIIMLLITVGLTYGNGTFEHFKGSLKMSDIFSG
;
A
#
# COMPACT_ATOMS: atom_id res chain seq x y z
N LEU A 1 -20.48 3.52 3.40
CA LEU A 1 -20.49 2.18 4.05
C LEU A 1 -20.06 2.25 5.52
N GLY A 2 -18.90 2.84 5.86
CA GLY A 2 -18.45 2.93 7.28
C GLY A 2 -19.41 3.66 8.25
N ALA A 3 -20.21 4.63 7.77
CA ALA A 3 -21.25 5.27 8.57
C ALA A 3 -22.53 4.41 8.74
N MET A 4 -22.75 3.43 7.84
CA MET A 4 -23.91 2.54 7.85
C MET A 4 -23.65 1.25 8.64
N PHE A 5 -22.38 0.84 8.72
CA PHE A 5 -21.91 -0.29 9.51
C PHE A 5 -20.71 0.14 10.37
N PRO A 6 -20.93 0.71 11.57
CA PRO A 6 -19.88 1.29 12.42
C PRO A 6 -19.04 0.24 13.16
N ALA A 7 -18.75 -0.90 12.53
CA ALA A 7 -17.93 -1.97 13.09
C ALA A 7 -16.55 -2.02 12.40
N SER A 8 -15.51 -2.33 13.18
CA SER A 8 -14.10 -2.29 12.76
C SER A 8 -13.66 -3.44 11.82
N GLY A 9 -14.56 -4.01 11.01
CA GLY A 9 -14.26 -5.16 10.15
C GLY A 9 -14.27 -4.90 8.64
N GLY A 10 -14.38 -3.64 8.21
CA GLY A 10 -14.24 -3.27 6.79
C GLY A 10 -15.17 -4.05 5.85
N ASP A 11 -14.63 -4.51 4.72
CA ASP A 11 -15.40 -5.23 3.68
C ASP A 11 -16.02 -6.54 4.19
N TYR A 12 -15.42 -7.18 5.20
CA TYR A 12 -15.99 -8.36 5.84
C TYR A 12 -17.36 -8.05 6.47
N VAL A 13 -17.50 -6.92 7.17
CA VAL A 13 -18.75 -6.54 7.84
C VAL A 13 -19.84 -6.27 6.81
N PHE A 14 -19.48 -5.58 5.72
CA PHE A 14 -20.41 -5.31 4.63
C PHE A 14 -20.90 -6.59 3.95
N LEU A 15 -19.98 -7.50 3.62
CA LEU A 15 -20.31 -8.77 2.97
C LEU A 15 -21.08 -9.70 3.90
N ARG A 16 -20.81 -9.65 5.21
CA ARG A 16 -21.55 -10.42 6.22
C ARG A 16 -22.99 -9.97 6.28
N GLU A 17 -23.24 -8.67 6.25
CA GLU A 17 -24.61 -8.14 6.34
C GLU A 17 -25.38 -8.32 5.03
N SER A 18 -24.69 -8.21 3.88
CA SER A 18 -25.35 -8.28 2.56
C SER A 18 -25.53 -9.72 2.04
N PHE A 19 -24.57 -10.61 2.29
CA PHE A 19 -24.50 -11.96 1.70
C PHE A 19 -24.35 -13.09 2.73
N GLY A 20 -24.33 -12.75 4.03
CA GLY A 20 -24.25 -13.71 5.12
C GLY A 20 -22.83 -14.15 5.47
N LYS A 21 -22.71 -14.91 6.57
CA LYS A 21 -21.43 -15.26 7.22
C LYS A 21 -20.48 -16.08 6.34
N ARG A 22 -20.99 -16.92 5.44
CA ARG A 22 -20.15 -17.83 4.61
C ARG A 22 -19.33 -17.05 3.58
N ILE A 23 -19.96 -16.09 2.91
CA ILE A 23 -19.31 -15.25 1.89
C ILE A 23 -18.32 -14.28 2.55
N ALA A 24 -18.70 -13.71 3.70
CA ALA A 24 -17.80 -12.90 4.50
C ALA A 24 -16.58 -13.70 5.00
N PHE A 25 -16.77 -14.94 5.44
CA PHE A 25 -15.64 -15.80 5.84
C PHE A 25 -14.66 -16.01 4.67
N LEU A 26 -15.18 -16.26 3.47
CA LEU A 26 -14.36 -16.42 2.27
C LEU A 26 -13.61 -15.14 1.90
N SER A 27 -14.25 -13.97 2.03
CA SER A 27 -13.59 -12.69 1.79
C SER A 27 -12.47 -12.42 2.79
N GLY A 28 -12.63 -12.83 4.05
CA GLY A 28 -11.57 -12.81 5.05
C GLY A 28 -10.38 -13.68 4.65
N TRP A 29 -10.63 -14.90 4.17
CA TRP A 29 -9.58 -15.80 3.67
C TRP A 29 -8.83 -15.23 2.46
N ILE A 30 -9.56 -14.68 1.48
CA ILE A 30 -8.96 -14.06 0.31
C ILE A 30 -8.11 -12.85 0.72
N SER A 31 -8.60 -12.02 1.63
CA SER A 31 -7.87 -10.84 2.12
C SER A 31 -6.58 -11.25 2.83
N LEU A 32 -6.62 -12.31 3.63
CA LEU A 32 -5.45 -12.82 4.34
C LEU A 32 -4.39 -13.36 3.36
N LEU A 33 -4.80 -14.22 2.43
CA LEU A 33 -3.87 -14.90 1.52
C LEU A 33 -3.39 -13.99 0.38
N VAL A 34 -4.32 -13.33 -0.29
CA VAL A 34 -4.04 -12.52 -1.49
C VAL A 34 -3.70 -11.09 -1.12
N GLY A 35 -4.43 -10.50 -0.17
CA GLY A 35 -4.27 -9.10 0.21
C GLY A 35 -2.96 -8.82 0.93
N PHE A 36 -2.52 -9.71 1.82
CA PHE A 36 -1.34 -9.47 2.66
C PHE A 36 -0.22 -10.48 2.44
N SER A 37 -0.52 -11.79 2.41
CA SER A 37 0.54 -12.81 2.33
C SER A 37 1.27 -12.83 0.98
N ALA A 38 0.55 -12.75 -0.14
CA ALA A 38 1.17 -12.80 -1.47
C ALA A 38 2.15 -11.64 -1.75
N PRO A 39 1.83 -10.36 -1.47
CA PRO A 39 2.79 -9.25 -1.62
C PRO A 39 4.04 -9.42 -0.76
N ILE A 40 3.89 -9.87 0.49
CA ILE A 40 5.02 -10.11 1.40
C ILE A 40 5.95 -11.20 0.83
N ALA A 41 5.38 -12.31 0.36
CA ALA A 41 6.14 -13.39 -0.25
C ALA A 41 6.87 -12.93 -1.52
N ALA A 42 6.21 -12.16 -2.39
CA ALA A 42 6.81 -11.63 -3.61
C ALA A 42 8.04 -10.74 -3.32
N ILE A 43 7.91 -9.83 -2.35
CA ILE A 43 9.01 -8.94 -1.94
C ILE A 43 10.16 -9.74 -1.30
N ALA A 44 9.85 -10.73 -0.46
CA ALA A 44 10.87 -11.56 0.18
C ALA A 44 11.65 -12.42 -0.83
N ILE A 45 10.98 -12.96 -1.86
CA ILE A 45 11.64 -13.68 -2.96
C ILE A 45 12.53 -12.72 -3.77
N ALA A 46 12.06 -11.51 -4.07
CA ALA A 46 12.86 -10.50 -4.74
C ALA A 46 14.13 -10.15 -3.95
N PHE A 47 14.01 -9.99 -2.63
CA PHE A 47 15.15 -9.83 -1.72
C PHE A 47 16.09 -11.03 -1.79
N GLY A 48 15.53 -12.25 -1.70
CA GLY A 48 16.27 -13.51 -1.81
C GLY A 48 17.13 -13.57 -3.06
N ASN A 49 16.54 -13.24 -4.22
CA ASN A 49 17.21 -13.23 -5.52
C ASN A 49 18.31 -12.16 -5.62
N TYR A 50 18.07 -10.97 -5.08
CA TYR A 50 19.05 -9.88 -5.09
C TYR A 50 20.28 -10.23 -4.25
N VAL A 51 20.04 -10.71 -3.02
CA VAL A 51 21.11 -11.08 -2.10
C VAL A 51 21.83 -12.33 -2.60
N SER A 52 21.12 -13.34 -3.12
CA SER A 52 21.80 -14.49 -3.71
C SER A 52 22.69 -14.08 -4.87
N GLY A 53 22.24 -13.18 -5.75
CA GLY A 53 23.04 -12.66 -6.86
C GLY A 53 24.31 -11.92 -6.41
N SER A 54 24.25 -11.21 -5.29
CA SER A 54 25.41 -10.51 -4.72
C SER A 54 26.31 -11.39 -3.86
N LEU A 55 25.77 -12.44 -3.21
CA LEU A 55 26.46 -13.26 -2.21
C LEU A 55 27.03 -14.59 -2.78
N THR A 56 26.47 -15.08 -3.90
CA THR A 56 27.00 -16.24 -4.64
C THR A 56 28.35 -15.98 -5.29
N ALA A 57 28.80 -14.73 -5.34
CA ALA A 57 30.15 -14.37 -5.79
C ALA A 57 31.28 -14.79 -4.82
N GLY A 58 31.01 -15.37 -3.63
CA GLY A 58 32.12 -15.82 -2.80
C GLY A 58 31.88 -16.68 -1.56
N LEU A 59 30.66 -16.84 -1.02
CA LEU A 59 30.53 -17.43 0.34
C LEU A 59 29.60 -18.64 0.47
N LEU A 60 28.47 -18.75 -0.26
CA LEU A 60 27.46 -19.80 -0.01
C LEU A 60 26.76 -20.27 -1.30
N PRO A 61 27.28 -21.29 -2.02
CA PRO A 61 26.64 -21.83 -3.21
C PRO A 61 25.42 -22.74 -2.95
N LEU A 62 25.04 -22.99 -1.68
CA LEU A 62 24.00 -23.97 -1.33
C LEU A 62 22.65 -23.37 -0.87
N VAL A 63 22.56 -22.05 -0.68
CA VAL A 63 21.31 -21.44 -0.16
C VAL A 63 20.45 -20.97 -1.31
N THR A 64 19.29 -21.61 -1.50
CA THR A 64 18.32 -21.17 -2.51
C THR A 64 17.68 -19.83 -2.11
N PRO A 65 17.32 -18.97 -3.08
CA PRO A 65 16.66 -17.69 -2.81
C PRO A 65 15.40 -17.83 -1.94
N THR A 66 14.68 -18.95 -2.07
CA THR A 66 13.49 -19.27 -1.28
C THR A 66 13.81 -19.44 0.20
N VAL A 67 14.93 -20.09 0.56
CA VAL A 67 15.34 -20.24 1.97
C VAL A 67 15.66 -18.88 2.57
N LEU A 68 16.33 -18.01 1.81
CA LEU A 68 16.64 -16.66 2.25
C LEU A 68 15.37 -15.80 2.42
N ALA A 69 14.39 -15.96 1.53
CA ALA A 69 13.07 -15.34 1.64
C ALA A 69 12.31 -15.78 2.90
N VAL A 70 12.36 -17.08 3.25
CA VAL A 70 11.73 -17.58 4.47
C VAL A 70 12.42 -17.03 5.72
N ILE A 71 13.76 -17.04 5.75
CA ILE A 71 14.54 -16.52 6.87
C ILE A 71 14.22 -15.04 7.10
N ILE A 72 14.19 -14.21 6.04
CA ILE A 72 13.92 -12.79 6.20
C ILE A 72 12.48 -12.55 6.68
N ILE A 73 11.50 -13.33 6.20
CA ILE A 73 10.11 -13.25 6.70
C ILE A 73 10.07 -13.59 8.19
N ILE A 74 10.74 -14.66 8.64
CA ILE A 74 10.77 -15.05 10.06
C ILE A 74 11.42 -13.96 10.91
N ILE A 75 12.57 -13.43 10.49
CA ILE A 75 13.25 -12.34 11.20
C ILE A 75 12.33 -11.13 11.33
N PHE A 76 11.74 -10.68 10.23
CA PHE A 76 10.84 -9.53 10.24
C PHE A 76 9.58 -9.79 11.07
N THR A 77 9.05 -11.01 11.04
CA THR A 77 7.89 -11.41 11.85
C THR A 77 8.24 -11.36 13.35
N CYS A 78 9.40 -11.89 13.75
CA CYS A 78 9.88 -11.81 15.12
C CYS A 78 10.06 -10.36 15.58
N VAL A 79 10.68 -9.50 14.75
CA VAL A 79 10.84 -8.07 15.05
C VAL A 79 9.49 -7.37 15.17
N HIS A 80 8.55 -7.65 14.27
CA HIS A 80 7.20 -7.07 14.33
C HIS A 80 6.41 -7.57 15.54
N ALA A 81 6.66 -8.80 16.02
CA ALA A 81 5.99 -9.37 17.18
C ALA A 81 6.46 -8.74 18.51
N GLN A 82 7.63 -8.11 18.54
CA GLN A 82 8.21 -7.58 19.79
C GLN A 82 7.61 -6.26 20.24
N ASP A 83 7.13 -5.39 19.33
CA ASP A 83 6.67 -4.05 19.70
C ASP A 83 5.57 -3.47 18.79
N LEU A 84 4.30 -3.87 19.03
CA LEU A 84 3.14 -3.25 18.36
C LEU A 84 3.03 -1.74 18.63
N ILE A 85 3.43 -1.29 19.83
CA ILE A 85 3.22 0.09 20.29
C ILE A 85 4.21 1.07 19.62
N PHE A 86 5.46 0.65 19.39
CA PHE A 86 6.44 1.48 18.68
C PHE A 86 6.14 1.56 17.18
N GLY A 87 5.64 0.47 16.58
CA GLY A 87 5.22 0.43 15.19
C GLY A 87 4.14 1.46 14.88
N VAL A 88 3.04 1.45 15.66
CA VAL A 88 1.92 2.40 15.48
C VAL A 88 2.39 3.85 15.61
N ARG A 89 3.20 4.18 16.64
CA ARG A 89 3.67 5.56 16.87
C ARG A 89 4.57 6.07 15.74
N THR A 90 5.47 5.23 15.25
CA THR A 90 6.38 5.56 14.14
C THR A 90 5.60 5.74 12.84
N HIS A 91 4.60 4.89 12.59
CA HIS A 91 3.77 4.97 11.40
C HIS A 91 2.92 6.25 11.36
N VAL A 92 2.38 6.68 12.51
CA VAL A 92 1.65 7.95 12.62
C VAL A 92 2.56 9.14 12.35
N PHE A 93 3.80 9.12 12.87
CA PHE A 93 4.79 10.17 12.60
C PHE A 93 5.09 10.33 11.10
N PHE A 94 5.34 9.23 10.38
CA PHE A 94 5.56 9.27 8.93
C PHE A 94 4.33 9.76 8.16
N THR A 95 3.13 9.39 8.62
CA THR A 95 1.87 9.82 7.99
C THR A 95 1.70 11.33 8.12
N ILE A 96 1.93 11.89 9.31
CA ILE A 96 1.89 13.34 9.54
C ILE A 96 2.94 14.05 8.68
N GLY A 97 4.16 13.52 8.62
CA GLY A 97 5.23 14.07 7.78
C GLY A 97 4.85 14.13 6.29
N LYS A 98 4.27 13.06 5.75
CA LYS A 98 3.77 13.04 4.37
C LYS A 98 2.73 14.12 4.11
N ILE A 99 1.77 14.30 5.03
CA ILE A 99 0.72 15.32 4.91
C ILE A 99 1.34 16.72 4.88
N ILE A 100 2.31 17.00 5.76
CA ILE A 100 3.02 18.29 5.81
C ILE A 100 3.73 18.56 4.48
N ILE A 101 4.45 17.58 3.94
CA ILE A 101 5.16 17.70 2.66
C ILE A 101 4.18 18.02 1.53
N ILE A 102 3.05 17.31 1.47
CA ILE A 102 2.03 17.54 0.44
C ILE A 102 1.45 18.96 0.56
N MET A 103 1.11 19.41 1.77
CA MET A 103 0.58 20.75 2.01
C MET A 103 1.59 21.85 1.64
N LEU A 104 2.87 21.63 1.94
CA LEU A 104 3.94 22.53 1.55
C LEU A 104 4.06 22.60 0.03
N LEU A 105 4.07 21.46 -0.65
CA LEU A 105 4.17 21.38 -2.11
C LEU A 105 2.99 22.11 -2.77
N ILE A 106 1.76 21.91 -2.29
CA ILE A 106 0.57 22.63 -2.78
C ILE A 106 0.73 24.14 -2.58
N THR A 107 1.14 24.57 -1.38
CA THR A 107 1.26 25.99 -1.05
C THR A 107 2.35 26.67 -1.89
N VAL A 108 3.52 26.03 -2.02
CA VAL A 108 4.61 26.52 -2.88
C VAL A 108 4.17 26.52 -4.34
N GLY A 109 3.53 25.45 -4.83
CA GLY A 109 3.05 25.37 -6.21
C GLY A 109 2.05 26.47 -6.57
N LEU A 110 1.15 26.81 -5.66
CA LEU A 110 0.15 27.87 -5.86
C LEU A 110 0.74 29.28 -5.72
N THR A 111 1.80 29.48 -4.94
CA THR A 111 2.39 30.80 -4.69
C THR A 111 3.54 31.14 -5.64
N TYR A 112 4.36 30.16 -6.01
CA TYR A 112 5.48 30.31 -6.95
C TYR A 112 5.11 29.94 -8.38
N GLY A 113 3.99 29.26 -8.60
CA GLY A 113 3.48 28.99 -9.94
C GLY A 113 2.87 30.24 -10.55
N ASN A 114 3.32 30.64 -11.74
CA ASN A 114 2.64 31.66 -12.57
C ASN A 114 1.35 31.09 -13.22
N GLY A 115 0.58 30.31 -12.48
CA GLY A 115 -0.64 29.67 -12.94
C GLY A 115 -1.78 30.69 -12.98
N THR A 116 -2.29 31.00 -14.17
CA THR A 116 -3.46 31.86 -14.32
C THR A 116 -4.72 30.99 -14.39
N PHE A 117 -5.75 31.29 -13.58
CA PHE A 117 -7.05 30.60 -13.59
C PHE A 117 -7.77 30.62 -14.95
N GLU A 118 -7.30 31.42 -15.90
CA GLU A 118 -7.75 31.40 -17.30
C GLU A 118 -7.51 30.07 -18.01
N HIS A 119 -6.53 29.25 -17.57
CA HIS A 119 -6.31 27.91 -18.14
C HIS A 119 -7.43 26.93 -17.79
N PHE A 120 -8.23 27.19 -16.75
CA PHE A 120 -9.44 26.41 -16.43
C PHE A 120 -10.67 26.89 -17.19
N LYS A 121 -10.63 28.08 -17.81
CA LYS A 121 -11.63 28.53 -18.78
C LYS A 121 -11.32 27.93 -20.14
N GLY A 122 -11.20 26.61 -20.22
CA GLY A 122 -11.19 25.91 -21.49
C GLY A 122 -12.36 26.42 -22.32
N SER A 123 -12.07 27.25 -23.33
CA SER A 123 -13.04 27.79 -24.26
C SER A 123 -13.50 26.64 -25.14
N LEU A 124 -14.35 25.77 -24.60
CA LEU A 124 -15.20 24.90 -25.40
C LEU A 124 -16.15 25.83 -26.15
N LYS A 125 -15.68 26.37 -27.27
CA LYS A 125 -16.57 26.98 -28.24
C LYS A 125 -17.42 25.84 -28.77
N MET A 126 -18.71 25.89 -28.43
CA MET A 126 -19.68 24.89 -28.89
C MET A 126 -19.73 24.80 -30.43
N SER A 127 -19.18 25.80 -31.15
CA SER A 127 -19.00 25.77 -32.60
C SER A 127 -18.04 24.68 -33.09
N ASP A 128 -17.03 24.31 -32.30
CA ASP A 128 -15.99 23.36 -32.72
C ASP A 128 -16.44 21.89 -32.53
N ILE A 129 -17.53 21.67 -31.77
CA ILE A 129 -18.15 20.36 -31.53
C ILE A 129 -19.15 19.98 -32.64
N PHE A 130 -19.71 20.98 -33.33
CA PHE A 130 -20.75 20.78 -34.36
C PHE A 130 -20.28 21.04 -35.79
N SER A 131 -18.97 21.19 -36.03
CA SER A 131 -18.39 21.41 -37.36
C SER A 131 -17.77 20.16 -38.00
N GLY A 132 -18.15 18.95 -37.54
CA GLY A 132 -17.74 17.66 -38.11
C GLY A 132 -18.91 16.96 -38.78
#